data_AF-A0A660WCG9-F1
#
_entry.id   AF-A0A660WCG9-F1
#
_cell.length_a   1.000
_cell.length_b   1.000
_cell.length_c   1.000
_cell.angle_alpha   90.00
_cell.angle_beta   90.00
_cell.angle_gamma   90.00
#
_symmetry.space_group_name_H-M   'P 1'
#
loop_
_entity.id
_entity.type
_entity.pdbx_description
1 polymer ?
#
loop_
_entity_poly.entity_id
_entity_poly.type
_entity_poly.pdbx_seq_one_letter_code
_entity_poly.pdbx_strand_id
1 'polypeptide(L)'
;MPKLPIVTQEVGYAIKAEMEREPGNQYVVGLLERLESENPCIAEFISQLALQHDDPVAISTAALLVYRLLESQLEADDMKDQFKKE
;
A
#
# COMPACT_ATOMS: atom_id res chain seq x y z
N MET A 1 20.78 9.57 -0.24
CA MET A 1 19.46 9.22 0.31
C MET A 1 18.84 8.18 -0.61
N PRO A 2 18.31 7.06 -0.10
CA PRO A 2 17.52 6.16 -0.94
C PRO A 2 16.33 6.95 -1.49
N LYS A 3 16.09 6.84 -2.79
CA LYS A 3 14.93 7.45 -3.44
C LYS A 3 13.74 6.50 -3.25
N LEU A 4 12.52 7.04 -3.21
CA LEU A 4 11.32 6.21 -3.28
C LEU A 4 11.33 5.38 -4.58
N PRO A 5 10.79 4.16 -4.54
CA PRO A 5 10.74 3.29 -5.72
C PRO A 5 9.85 3.91 -6.80
N ILE A 6 10.19 3.65 -8.07
CA ILE A 6 9.34 4.02 -9.21
C ILE A 6 8.40 2.85 -9.47
N VAL A 7 7.12 3.03 -9.14
CA VAL A 7 6.09 2.00 -9.31
C VAL A 7 5.83 1.75 -10.79
N THR A 8 5.91 0.49 -11.23
CA THR A 8 5.60 0.11 -12.60
C THR A 8 4.11 -0.21 -12.80
N GLN A 9 3.68 -0.30 -14.06
CA GLN A 9 2.29 -0.64 -14.38
C GLN A 9 1.93 -2.05 -13.93
N GLU A 10 2.87 -3.00 -13.99
CA GLU A 10 2.66 -4.39 -13.58
C GLU A 10 2.28 -4.49 -12.10
N VAL A 11 2.97 -3.75 -11.22
CA VAL A 11 2.61 -3.66 -9.79
C VAL A 11 1.22 -3.04 -9.64
N GLY A 12 0.91 -1.99 -10.40
CA GLY A 12 -0.42 -1.39 -10.42
C GLY A 12 -1.54 -2.39 -10.78
N TYR A 13 -1.31 -3.22 -11.80
CA TYR A 13 -2.26 -4.26 -12.18
C TYR A 13 -2.39 -5.37 -11.14
N ALA A 14 -1.29 -5.74 -10.47
CA ALA A 14 -1.32 -6.74 -9.41
C ALA A 14 -2.17 -6.30 -8.23
N ILE A 15 -1.96 -5.08 -7.72
CA ILE A 15 -2.76 -4.54 -6.60
C ILE A 15 -4.23 -4.40 -6.99
N LYS A 16 -4.53 -3.95 -8.22
CA LYS A 16 -5.91 -3.92 -8.70
C LYS A 16 -6.57 -5.31 -8.67
N ALA A 17 -5.86 -6.34 -9.10
CA ALA A 17 -6.36 -7.71 -9.08
C ALA A 17 -6.55 -8.24 -7.65
N GLU A 18 -5.72 -7.82 -6.68
CA GLU A 18 -5.92 -8.12 -5.26
C GLU A 18 -7.21 -7.49 -4.74
N MET A 19 -7.43 -6.19 -5.03
CA MET A 19 -8.66 -5.49 -4.64
C MET A 19 -9.92 -6.15 -5.21
N GLU A 20 -9.87 -6.64 -6.44
CA GLU A 20 -11.02 -7.29 -7.09
C GLU A 20 -11.34 -8.68 -6.49
N ARG A 21 -10.40 -9.32 -5.78
CA ARG A 21 -10.60 -10.64 -5.16
C ARG A 21 -11.30 -10.57 -3.82
N GLU A 22 -11.21 -9.44 -3.12
CA GLU A 22 -11.82 -9.27 -1.80
C GLU A 22 -13.08 -8.42 -1.89
N PRO A 23 -14.24 -8.93 -1.44
CA PRO A 23 -15.49 -8.20 -1.55
C PRO A 23 -15.53 -7.01 -0.57
N GLY A 24 -15.92 -5.85 -1.09
CA GLY A 24 -16.09 -4.63 -0.30
C GLY A 24 -14.75 -4.05 0.19
N ASN A 25 -14.75 -3.47 1.39
CA ASN A 25 -13.57 -2.78 1.94
C ASN A 25 -12.64 -3.72 2.73
N GLN A 26 -12.82 -5.05 2.66
CA GLN A 26 -12.07 -6.00 3.48
C GLN A 26 -10.56 -5.92 3.25
N TYR A 27 -10.14 -5.80 1.99
CA TYR A 27 -8.73 -5.66 1.63
C TYR A 27 -8.10 -4.44 2.28
N VAL A 28 -8.79 -3.30 2.24
CA VAL A 28 -8.31 -2.03 2.79
C VAL A 28 -8.26 -2.09 4.32
N VAL A 29 -9.24 -2.73 4.96
CA VAL A 29 -9.24 -2.95 6.41
C VAL A 29 -8.05 -3.81 6.83
N GLY A 30 -7.80 -4.92 6.14
CA GLY A 30 -6.64 -5.77 6.42
C GLY A 30 -5.31 -5.05 6.21
N LEU A 31 -5.21 -4.19 5.18
CA LEU A 31 -4.04 -3.34 4.98
C LEU A 31 -3.82 -2.37 6.14
N LEU A 32 -4.88 -1.76 6.67
CA LEU A 32 -4.78 -0.84 7.80
C LEU A 32 -4.34 -1.57 9.08
N GLU A 33 -4.95 -2.72 9.40
CA GLU A 33 -4.58 -3.53 10.57
C GLU A 33 -3.11 -3.97 10.53
N ARG A 34 -2.63 -4.40 9.35
CA ARG A 34 -1.21 -4.71 9.15
C ARG A 34 -0.32 -3.48 9.34
N LEU A 35 -0.72 -2.34 8.75
CA LEU A 35 0.05 -1.10 8.83
C LEU A 35 0.12 -0.56 10.26
N GLU A 36 -0.91 -0.70 11.07
CA GLU A 36 -0.89 -0.35 12.50
C GLU A 36 0.19 -1.14 13.26
N SER A 37 0.38 -2.42 12.92
CA SER A 37 1.42 -3.26 13.51
C SER A 37 2.82 -2.93 12.98
N GLU A 38 2.97 -2.70 11.69
CA GLU A 38 4.28 -2.56 11.03
C GLU A 38 4.81 -1.11 11.06
N ASN A 39 3.93 -0.12 10.92
CA ASN A 39 4.28 1.29 10.89
C ASN A 39 3.15 2.17 11.50
N PRO A 40 3.02 2.18 12.83
CA PRO A 40 1.93 2.88 13.52
C PRO A 40 1.88 4.39 13.23
N CYS A 41 3.03 5.01 12.92
CA CYS A 41 3.09 6.43 12.58
C CYS A 41 2.34 6.75 11.28
N ILE A 42 2.50 5.92 10.23
CA ILE A 42 1.78 6.11 8.97
C ILE A 42 0.29 5.80 9.17
N ALA A 43 -0.05 4.74 9.91
CA ALA A 43 -1.43 4.40 10.20
C ALA A 43 -2.15 5.54 10.95
N GLU A 44 -1.52 6.11 11.97
CA GLU A 44 -2.05 7.26 12.71
C GLU A 44 -2.19 8.49 11.81
N PHE A 45 -1.18 8.78 10.97
CA PHE A 45 -1.23 9.90 10.03
C PHE A 45 -2.42 9.79 9.06
N ILE A 46 -2.61 8.60 8.45
CA ILE A 46 -3.73 8.33 7.54
C ILE A 46 -5.06 8.51 8.29
N SER A 47 -5.17 7.96 9.50
CA SER A 47 -6.39 8.05 10.31
C SER A 47 -6.74 9.50 10.66
N GLN A 48 -5.76 10.29 11.11
CA GLN A 48 -5.96 11.71 11.44
C GLN A 48 -6.35 12.53 10.20
N LEU A 49 -5.73 12.25 9.05
CA LEU A 49 -6.06 12.93 7.80
C LEU A 49 -7.48 12.59 7.33
N ALA A 50 -7.84 11.31 7.34
CA ALA A 50 -9.16 10.84 6.92
C ALA A 50 -10.29 11.49 7.72
N LEU A 51 -10.11 11.69 9.04
CA LEU A 51 -11.09 12.35 9.91
C LEU A 51 -11.35 13.83 9.58
N GLN A 52 -10.49 14.47 8.78
CA GLN A 52 -10.64 15.87 8.38
C GLN A 52 -11.44 16.08 7.09
N HIS A 53 -11.91 15.00 6.46
CA HIS A 53 -12.57 15.03 5.16
C HIS A 53 -13.96 14.38 5.20
N ASP A 54 -14.82 14.79 4.27
CA ASP A 54 -16.21 14.32 4.20
C ASP A 54 -16.34 12.83 3.86
N ASP A 55 -15.32 12.25 3.23
CA ASP A 55 -15.24 10.81 2.93
C ASP A 55 -13.95 10.20 3.50
N PRO A 56 -13.93 9.87 4.81
CA PRO A 56 -12.76 9.26 5.46
C PRO A 56 -12.38 7.92 4.83
N VAL A 57 -13.35 7.16 4.32
CA VAL A 57 -13.12 5.83 3.74
C VAL A 57 -12.35 5.96 2.43
N ALA A 58 -12.76 6.88 1.55
CA ALA A 58 -12.05 7.11 0.29
C ALA A 58 -10.62 7.63 0.52
N ILE A 59 -10.42 8.54 1.49
CA ILE A 59 -9.08 9.07 1.83
C ILE A 59 -8.17 7.96 2.37
N SER A 60 -8.65 7.18 3.34
CA SER A 60 -7.88 6.05 3.89
C SER A 60 -7.55 5.03 2.81
N THR A 61 -8.53 4.69 1.96
CA THR A 61 -8.33 3.75 0.85
C THR A 61 -7.24 4.22 -0.09
N ALA A 62 -7.30 5.46 -0.56
CA ALA A 62 -6.30 6.00 -1.48
C ALA A 62 -4.89 5.99 -0.86
N ALA A 63 -4.76 6.41 0.40
CA ALA A 63 -3.48 6.46 1.09
C ALA A 63 -2.88 5.05 1.30
N LEU A 64 -3.69 4.09 1.74
CA LEU A 64 -3.28 2.70 1.95
C LEU A 64 -2.88 2.02 0.65
N LEU A 65 -3.59 2.28 -0.45
CA LEU A 65 -3.24 1.74 -1.76
C LEU A 65 -1.93 2.31 -2.30
N VAL A 66 -1.67 3.61 -2.12
CA VAL A 66 -0.38 4.21 -2.49
C VAL A 66 0.75 3.60 -1.66
N TYR A 67 0.55 3.41 -0.36
CA TYR A 67 1.53 2.72 0.48
C TYR A 67 1.81 1.30 -0.03
N ARG A 68 0.75 0.52 -0.30
CA ARG A 68 0.88 -0.86 -0.81
C ARG A 68 1.55 -0.93 -2.18
N LEU A 69 1.31 0.03 -3.07
CA LEU A 69 1.99 0.11 -4.37
C LEU A 69 3.50 0.31 -4.21
N LEU A 70 3.92 1.20 -3.32
CA LEU A 70 5.33 1.45 -3.06
C LEU A 70 6.00 0.23 -2.41
N GLU A 71 5.33 -0.39 -1.45
CA GLU A 71 5.79 -1.60 -0.78
C GLU A 71 5.94 -2.76 -1.76
N SER A 72 4.94 -3.02 -2.59
CA SER A 72 4.98 -4.10 -3.59
C SER A 72 6.06 -3.86 -4.65
N GLN A 73 6.35 -2.60 -4.99
CA GLN A 73 7.48 -2.28 -5.86
C GLN A 73 8.83 -2.58 -5.20
N LEU A 74 8.99 -2.27 -3.91
CA LEU A 74 10.20 -2.63 -3.16
C LEU A 74 10.39 -4.15 -3.10
N GLU A 75 9.33 -4.91 -2.81
CA GLU A 75 9.35 -6.38 -2.84
C GLU A 75 9.81 -6.89 -4.21
N ALA A 76 9.25 -6.35 -5.30
CA ALA A 76 9.60 -6.75 -6.66
C ALA A 76 11.05 -6.41 -7.04
N ASP A 77 11.55 -5.27 -6.58
CA ASP A 77 12.93 -4.83 -6.83
C ASP A 77 13.93 -5.68 -6.03
N ASP A 78 13.62 -5.98 -4.76
CA ASP A 78 14.42 -6.87 -3.91
C ASP A 78 14.52 -8.28 -4.50
N MET A 79 13.41 -8.83 -5.00
CA MET A 79 13.40 -10.12 -5.69
C MET A 79 14.30 -10.11 -6.92
N LYS A 80 14.21 -9.07 -7.77
CA LYS A 80 15.06 -8.94 -8.96
C LYS A 80 16.54 -8.89 -8.60
N ASP A 81 16.89 -8.22 -7.52
CA ASP A 81 18.29 -8.07 -7.11
C ASP A 81 18.85 -9.34 -6.46
N GLN A 82 18.00 -10.19 -5.86
CA GLN A 82 18.39 -11.54 -5.45
C GLN A 82 18.70 -12.43 -6.66
N PHE A 83 17.85 -12.44 -7.69
CA PHE A 83 18.07 -13.23 -8.91
C PHE A 83 19.30 -12.81 -9.73
N LYS A 84 19.76 -11.55 -9.63
CA LYS A 84 20.98 -11.10 -10.31
C LYS A 84 22.28 -11.49 -9.59
N LYS A 85 22.20 -11.93 -8.33
CA LYS A 85 23.36 -12.31 -7.51
C LYS A 85 23.68 -13.80 -7.57
N GLU A 86 22.78 -14.60 -8.14
CA GLU A 86 22.96 -16.02 -8.48
C GLU A 86 23.51 -16.18 -9.91
#